data_AF-A0A143XBN1-F1
#
_entry.id   AF-A0A143XBN1-F1
#
_cell.length_a   1.000
_cell.length_b   1.000
_cell.length_c   1.000
_cell.angle_alpha   90.00
_cell.angle_beta   90.00
_cell.angle_gamma   90.00
#
_symmetry.space_group_name_H-M   'P 1'
#
loop_
_entity.id
_entity.type
_entity.pdbx_description
1 polymer ?
#
loop_
_entity_poly.entity_id
_entity_poly.type
_entity_poly.pdbx_seq_one_letter_code
_entity_poly.pdbx_strand_id
1 'polypeptide(L)' 'MEYKTGDKPGEGAYRCKHCGYVVRLASDKEALPACPNCGHHEFEKVKGD' A
#
# COMPACT_ATOMS: atom_id res chain seq x y z
N MET A 1 -6.72 5.65 7.71
CA MET A 1 -5.48 5.00 8.15
C MET A 1 -4.45 5.23 7.07
N GLU A 2 -3.32 5.83 7.44
CA GLU A 2 -2.22 6.15 6.53
C GLU A 2 -1.12 5.12 6.75
N TYR A 3 -0.68 4.49 5.67
CA TYR A 3 0.31 3.43 5.68
C TYR A 3 1.53 3.88 4.91
N LYS A 4 2.69 3.34 5.26
CA LYS A 4 3.95 3.71 4.62
C LYS A 4 4.77 2.50 4.20
N THR A 5 5.79 2.72 3.38
CA THR A 5 6.75 1.66 3.04
C THR A 5 7.38 1.08 4.31
N GLY A 6 7.47 -0.25 4.36
CA GLY A 6 7.97 -1.01 5.51
C GLY A 6 6.89 -1.39 6.54
N ASP A 7 5.72 -0.75 6.51
CA ASP A 7 4.59 -1.08 7.40
C ASP A 7 3.96 -2.42 6.97
N LYS A 8 3.42 -3.19 7.93
CA LYS A 8 2.79 -4.50 7.69
C LYS A 8 1.29 -4.43 8.01
N PRO A 9 0.49 -3.79 7.15
CA PRO A 9 -0.92 -3.51 7.43
C PRO A 9 -1.87 -4.72 7.25
N GLY A 10 -1.34 -5.89 6.89
CA GLY A 10 -2.14 -7.06 6.57
C GLY A 10 -2.47 -7.17 5.07
N GLU A 11 -3.02 -8.31 4.68
CA GLU A 11 -3.60 -8.51 3.35
C GLU A 11 -4.58 -7.38 2.99
N GLY A 12 -4.53 -6.95 1.73
CA GLY A 12 -5.43 -5.92 1.21
C GLY A 12 -4.86 -5.13 0.04
N ALA A 13 -5.69 -4.24 -0.51
CA ALA A 13 -5.30 -3.28 -1.54
C ALA A 13 -4.93 -1.92 -0.91
N TYR A 14 -3.81 -1.37 -1.35
CA TYR A 14 -3.24 -0.14 -0.85
C TYR A 14 -2.96 0.80 -2.01
N ARG A 15 -3.65 1.94 -2.05
CA ARG A 15 -3.49 2.94 -3.10
C ARG A 15 -2.43 3.96 -2.70
N CYS A 16 -1.51 4.23 -3.60
CA CYS A 16 -0.53 5.29 -3.45
C CYS A 16 -1.24 6.64 -3.48
N LYS A 17 -1.01 7.48 -2.45
CA LYS A 17 -1.61 8.82 -2.39
C LYS A 17 -1.07 9.80 -3.44
N HIS A 18 0.11 9.51 -4.00
CA HIS A 18 0.76 10.41 -4.96
C HIS A 18 0.32 10.17 -6.41
N CYS A 19 0.40 8.92 -6.88
CA CYS A 19 0.08 8.58 -8.28
C CYS A 19 -1.21 7.75 -8.46
N GLY A 20 -1.85 7.32 -7.37
CA GLY A 20 -3.04 6.47 -7.42
C GLY A 20 -2.78 4.99 -7.71
N TYR A 21 -1.52 4.55 -7.84
CA TYR A 21 -1.19 3.14 -8.08
C TYR A 21 -1.64 2.24 -6.93
N VAL A 22 -2.26 1.09 -7.23
CA VAL A 22 -2.76 0.14 -6.22
C VAL A 22 -1.81 -1.05 -6.07
N VAL A 23 -1.21 -1.16 -4.88
CA VAL A 23 -0.43 -2.32 -4.44
C VAL A 23 -1.37 -3.30 -3.73
N ARG A 24 -1.36 -4.57 -4.11
CA ARG A 24 -2.04 -5.63 -3.35
C ARG A 24 -1.01 -6.43 -2.56
N LEU A 25 -1.24 -6.53 -1.25
CA LEU A 25 -0.52 -7.47 -0.40
C LEU A 25 -1.34 -8.74 -0.30
N ALA A 26 -0.71 -9.89 -0.55
CA ALA A 26 -1.36 -11.20 -0.52
C ALA A 26 -1.17 -11.91 0.83
N SER A 27 -0.41 -11.32 1.75
CA SER A 27 -0.14 -11.90 3.07
C SER A 27 0.09 -10.81 4.11
N ASP A 28 -0.25 -11.09 5.36
CA ASP A 28 -0.02 -10.17 6.49
C ASP A 28 1.46 -10.00 6.86
N LYS A 29 2.32 -10.90 6.37
CA LYS A 29 3.76 -10.85 6.58
C LYS A 29 4.47 -9.91 5.62
N GLU A 30 3.84 -9.53 4.51
CA GLU A 30 4.40 -8.62 3.54
C GLU A 30 4.42 -7.19 4.09
N ALA A 31 5.58 -6.56 3.98
CA ALA A 31 5.70 -5.12 4.22
C ALA A 31 5.31 -4.37 2.94
N LEU A 32 4.65 -3.23 3.10
CA LEU A 32 4.36 -2.33 1.99
C LEU A 32 5.67 -1.94 1.29
N PRO A 33 5.83 -2.24 -0.01
CA PRO A 33 6.98 -1.75 -0.77
C PRO A 33 6.85 -0.23 -1.04
N ALA A 34 7.93 0.38 -1.55
CA ALA A 34 7.81 1.69 -2.18
C ALA A 34 6.94 1.57 -3.43
N CYS A 35 6.26 2.66 -3.81
CA CYS A 35 5.36 2.64 -4.94
C CYS A 35 6.15 2.29 -6.22
N PRO A 36 5.85 1.18 -6.91
CA PRO A 36 6.62 0.77 -8.08
C PRO A 36 6.45 1.72 -9.27
N ASN A 37 5.42 2.58 -9.26
CA ASN A 37 5.13 3.52 -10.33
C ASN A 37 5.86 4.87 -10.17
N CYS A 38 5.98 5.39 -8.94
CA CYS A 38 6.54 6.73 -8.69
C CYS A 38 7.58 6.80 -7.56
N GLY A 39 7.84 5.71 -6.84
CA GLY A 39 8.75 5.67 -5.70
C GLY A 39 8.18 6.26 -4.40
N HIS A 40 6.95 6.77 -4.40
CA HIS A 40 6.33 7.32 -3.20
C HIS A 40 6.11 6.26 -2.10
N HIS A 41 6.10 6.70 -0.86
CA HIS A 41 6.17 5.82 0.31
C HIS A 41 4.96 5.94 1.22
N GLU A 42 3.91 6.65 0.81
CA GLU A 42 2.62 6.76 1.53
C GLU A 42 1.46 6.19 0.73
N PHE A 43 0.60 5.46 1.44
CA PHE A 43 -0.51 4.68 0.90
C PHE A 43 -1.75 4.78 1.79
N GLU A 44 -2.92 4.58 1.19
CA GLU A 44 -4.22 4.43 1.85
C GLU A 44 -4.79 3.03 1.56
N LYS A 45 -5.39 2.37 2.56
CA LYS A 45 -6.05 1.07 2.34
C LYS A 45 -7.37 1.29 1.61
N VAL A 46 -7.50 0.67 0.46
CA VAL A 46 -8.75 0.62 -0.31
C VAL A 46 -9.57 -0.53 0.28
N LYS A 47 -10.58 -0.19 1.08
CA LYS A 47 -11.64 -1.15 1.42
C LYS A 47 -12.55 -1.23 0.20
N GLY A 48 -12.72 -2.42 -0.36
CA GLY A 48 -13.79 -2.65 -1.33
C GLY A 48 -15.13 -2.40 -0.65
N ASP A 49 -15.94 -1.53 -1.25
CA ASP A 49 -17.33 -1.28 -0.88
C ASP A 49 -18.22 -2.42 -1.43
#